data_AF-A0A7T5CHN3-F1
#
_entry.id   AF-A0A7T5CHN3-F1
#
_cell.length_a   1.000
_cell.length_b   1.000
_cell.length_c   1.000
_cell.angle_alpha   90.00
_cell.angle_beta   90.00
_cell.angle_gamma   90.00
#
_symmetry.space_group_name_H-M   'P 1'
#
loop_
_entity.id
_entity.type
_entity.pdbx_description
1 polymer ?
#
loop_
_entity_poly.entity_id
_entity_poly.type
_entity_poly.pdbx_seq_one_letter_code
_entity_poly.pdbx_strand_id
1 'polypeptide(L)'
;MRYLVPFIFITLIAPTNLLFAQSQSPTQPRVIDNQLLAQQVHEIFRVHCAECHNSTLEDPGGGFDFILNFQHLREDPAYITPNQPDQSYIWEVIVNNEMPPADEPDTIPLNPQQKQIVKQWIENGAIAINTPKTQTHSHETPIQSSSPTIAPPPQPFIKIFIKFLGQFHPPSTHFPIALLLIAAFAEFLLIITKQQSLKSIVRFTLWCGAFSALLAMSLGLLDAIYMAISPAKDWILDTHRILGIATTVWAFITLAFLELRTNKSSCKCRSGFRLLLFIGAILVSVTGFFGGALVYGIHQYMWPF
;
A
#
# COMPACT_ATOMS: atom_id res chain seq x y z
N MET A 1 -40.07 34.21 -33.42
CA MET A 1 -39.71 35.61 -33.72
C MET A 1 -38.52 35.92 -32.81
N ARG A 2 -37.25 35.81 -33.23
CA ARG A 2 -36.48 36.73 -34.11
C ARG A 2 -36.72 38.19 -33.72
N TYR A 3 -35.67 38.87 -33.25
CA TYR A 3 -35.21 40.26 -33.52
C TYR A 3 -34.23 40.63 -32.35
N LEU A 4 -32.90 40.58 -32.49
CA LEU A 4 -31.99 41.60 -33.09
C LEU A 4 -32.19 42.97 -32.46
N VAL A 5 -31.19 43.58 -31.80
CA VAL A 5 -30.29 44.68 -32.27
C VAL A 5 -29.72 45.37 -30.99
N PRO A 6 -28.60 46.15 -30.94
CA PRO A 6 -27.39 46.25 -31.77
C PRO A 6 -26.05 46.19 -30.97
N PHE A 7 -24.98 46.04 -31.76
CA PHE A 7 -23.59 46.44 -31.51
C PHE A 7 -23.45 47.92 -31.11
N ILE A 8 -22.60 48.20 -30.12
CA ILE A 8 -21.91 49.49 -30.00
C ILE A 8 -20.40 49.22 -30.00
N PHE A 9 -19.78 49.65 -31.10
CA PHE A 9 -18.35 49.78 -31.29
C PHE A 9 -17.89 51.07 -30.59
N ILE A 10 -16.99 50.98 -29.61
CA ILE A 10 -16.16 52.11 -29.19
C ILE A 10 -14.71 51.64 -29.21
N THR A 11 -14.04 52.01 -30.29
CA THR A 11 -12.60 52.09 -30.42
C THR A 11 -12.09 53.29 -29.63
N LEU A 12 -11.17 53.08 -28.69
CA LEU A 12 -10.29 54.15 -28.22
C LEU A 12 -8.84 53.69 -28.27
N ILE A 13 -8.05 54.51 -28.93
CA ILE A 13 -6.64 54.35 -29.27
C ILE A 13 -5.77 54.72 -28.06
N ALA A 14 -4.72 53.90 -27.88
CA ALA A 14 -3.49 53.97 -27.06
C ALA A 14 -3.10 55.29 -26.33
N PRO A 15 -2.30 55.17 -25.27
CA PRO A 15 -0.85 55.14 -25.53
C PRO A 15 -0.10 54.01 -24.82
N THR A 16 0.88 53.55 -25.56
CA THR A 16 2.07 52.78 -25.17
C THR A 16 2.69 53.27 -23.85
N ASN A 17 2.54 52.49 -22.79
CA ASN A 17 3.51 52.45 -21.70
C ASN A 17 4.30 51.17 -21.86
N LEU A 18 5.47 51.32 -22.49
CA LEU A 18 6.51 50.32 -22.60
C LEU A 18 7.20 50.23 -21.22
N LEU A 19 6.50 49.64 -20.25
CA LEU A 19 7.15 49.14 -19.05
C LEU A 19 7.88 47.86 -19.47
N PHE A 20 9.20 47.99 -19.57
CA PHE A 20 10.11 46.85 -19.52
C PHE A 20 9.81 46.08 -18.22
N ALA A 21 8.89 45.12 -18.28
CA ALA A 21 8.85 44.03 -17.32
C ALA A 21 10.12 43.22 -17.57
N GLN A 22 11.16 43.48 -16.77
CA GLN A 22 12.31 42.60 -16.69
C GLN A 22 11.77 41.21 -16.34
N SER A 23 11.86 40.28 -17.30
CA SER A 23 11.71 38.85 -17.04
C SER A 23 12.92 38.41 -16.23
N GLN A 24 12.89 38.62 -14.92
CA GLN A 24 13.79 37.94 -14.01
C GLN A 24 13.22 36.54 -13.79
N SER A 25 13.82 35.54 -14.43
CA SER A 25 13.61 34.14 -14.07
C SER A 25 14.03 33.91 -12.61
N PRO A 26 13.13 33.51 -11.69
CA PRO A 26 13.50 33.26 -10.30
C PRO A 26 13.72 31.75 -10.10
N THR A 27 14.85 31.21 -10.60
CA THR A 27 15.09 29.75 -10.57
C THR A 27 16.39 29.31 -9.91
N GLN A 28 17.14 30.19 -9.24
CA GLN A 28 18.42 29.80 -8.60
C GLN A 28 18.41 29.65 -7.07
N PRO A 29 17.71 30.46 -6.25
CA PRO A 29 17.73 30.28 -4.79
C PRO A 29 17.05 28.98 -4.35
N ARG A 30 15.83 28.73 -4.86
CA ARG A 30 15.00 27.57 -4.47
C ARG A 30 15.63 26.22 -4.86
N VAL A 31 16.39 26.16 -5.94
CA VAL A 31 17.04 24.91 -6.39
C VAL A 31 18.23 24.56 -5.51
N ILE A 32 19.03 25.56 -5.11
CA ILE A 32 20.17 25.37 -4.20
C ILE A 32 19.67 24.92 -2.83
N ASP A 33 18.62 25.56 -2.32
CA ASP A 33 18.01 25.20 -1.03
C ASP A 33 17.46 23.77 -1.04
N ASN A 34 16.79 23.36 -2.12
CA ASN A 34 16.26 22.00 -2.23
C ASN A 34 17.36 20.93 -2.40
N GLN A 35 18.49 21.26 -3.04
CA GLN A 35 19.62 20.32 -3.19
C GLN A 35 20.34 20.14 -1.86
N LEU A 36 20.53 21.22 -1.10
CA LEU A 36 21.06 21.13 0.27
C LEU A 36 20.13 20.29 1.15
N LEU A 37 18.82 20.50 1.03
CA LEU A 37 17.81 19.74 1.76
C LEU A 37 17.85 18.24 1.42
N ALA A 38 17.99 17.90 0.12
CA ALA A 38 18.16 16.51 -0.31
C ALA A 38 19.45 15.88 0.24
N GLN A 39 20.56 16.62 0.29
CA GLN A 39 21.81 16.16 0.90
C GLN A 39 21.66 15.90 2.40
N GLN A 40 20.96 16.77 3.12
CA GLN A 40 20.68 16.58 4.54
C GLN A 40 19.84 15.33 4.79
N VAL A 41 18.78 15.12 4.00
CA VAL A 41 17.94 13.91 4.11
C VAL A 41 18.73 12.65 3.77
N HIS A 42 19.57 12.69 2.74
CA HIS A 42 20.41 11.54 2.41
C HIS A 42 21.36 11.19 3.53
N GLU A 43 21.97 12.17 4.20
CA GLU A 43 22.82 11.89 5.35
C GLU A 43 22.01 11.32 6.53
N ILE A 44 20.81 11.84 6.78
CA ILE A 44 19.90 11.27 7.77
C ILE A 44 19.60 9.80 7.44
N PHE A 45 19.19 9.47 6.22
CA PHE A 45 18.88 8.10 5.83
C PHE A 45 20.12 7.19 5.82
N ARG A 46 21.29 7.72 5.47
CA ARG A 46 22.55 6.97 5.51
C ARG A 46 22.92 6.56 6.94
N VAL A 47 22.71 7.45 7.91
CA VAL A 47 23.06 7.20 9.31
C VAL A 47 22.01 6.36 10.02
N HIS A 48 20.72 6.59 9.75
CA HIS A 48 19.62 6.02 10.55
C HIS A 48 18.86 4.89 9.85
N CYS A 49 19.07 4.64 8.56
CA CYS A 49 18.25 3.68 7.80
C CYS A 49 19.09 2.72 6.93
N ALA A 50 20.21 3.17 6.39
CA ALA A 50 20.98 2.39 5.41
C ALA A 50 21.70 1.16 6.00
N GLU A 51 21.77 1.04 7.33
CA GLU A 51 22.27 -0.19 7.96
C GLU A 51 21.38 -1.40 7.66
N CYS A 52 20.06 -1.17 7.56
CA CYS A 52 19.09 -2.24 7.26
C CYS A 52 18.47 -2.12 5.85
N HIS A 53 18.49 -0.94 5.22
CA HIS A 53 17.76 -0.68 3.96
C HIS A 53 18.65 -0.31 2.76
N ASN A 54 19.86 -0.86 2.70
CA ASN A 54 20.81 -0.61 1.61
C ASN A 54 20.97 -1.83 0.70
N SER A 55 21.13 -1.56 -0.60
CA SER A 55 21.28 -2.51 -1.70
C SER A 55 22.48 -3.44 -1.58
N THR A 56 23.45 -3.10 -0.73
CA THR A 56 24.63 -3.93 -0.47
C THR A 56 24.36 -5.06 0.53
N LEU A 57 23.19 -5.05 1.19
CA LEU A 57 22.81 -6.06 2.18
C LEU A 57 22.29 -7.32 1.47
N GLU A 58 22.67 -8.48 1.99
CA GLU A 58 22.18 -9.77 1.50
C GLU A 58 20.71 -10.00 1.87
N ASP A 59 20.31 -9.54 3.06
CA ASP A 59 18.94 -9.57 3.56
C ASP A 59 18.53 -8.20 4.11
N PRO A 60 18.12 -7.27 3.23
CA PRO A 60 17.68 -5.94 3.63
C PRO A 60 16.35 -6.03 4.39
N GLY A 61 16.19 -5.21 5.42
CA GLY A 61 14.99 -5.12 6.25
C GLY A 61 13.75 -5.04 5.38
N GLY A 62 12.99 -6.14 5.34
CA GLY A 62 11.77 -6.20 4.56
C GLY A 62 11.86 -6.25 3.06
N GLY A 63 13.01 -6.66 2.52
CA GLY A 63 13.25 -6.63 1.08
C GLY A 63 13.30 -5.20 0.51
N PHE A 64 13.38 -4.18 1.37
CA PHE A 64 13.48 -2.78 0.98
C PHE A 64 14.94 -2.33 1.11
N ASP A 65 15.62 -2.13 -0.02
CA ASP A 65 17.08 -1.98 -0.11
C ASP A 65 17.52 -0.70 -0.83
N PHE A 66 16.60 0.22 -1.07
CA PHE A 66 16.85 1.39 -1.91
C PHE A 66 16.57 2.72 -1.21
N ILE A 67 16.69 2.79 0.13
CA ILE A 67 16.43 4.03 0.89
C ILE A 67 17.28 5.22 0.46
N LEU A 68 18.48 4.98 -0.08
CA LEU A 68 19.37 6.03 -0.58
C LEU A 68 19.12 6.38 -2.07
N ASN A 69 18.29 5.61 -2.78
CA ASN A 69 17.97 5.87 -4.18
C ASN A 69 16.78 6.84 -4.30
N PHE A 70 17.05 8.13 -4.11
CA PHE A 70 16.00 9.16 -4.06
C PHE A 70 15.24 9.31 -5.38
N GLN A 71 15.86 8.96 -6.50
CA GLN A 71 15.18 8.93 -7.80
C GLN A 71 14.10 7.85 -7.80
N HIS A 72 14.44 6.63 -7.37
CA HIS A 72 13.48 5.53 -7.27
C HIS A 72 12.37 5.87 -6.27
N LEU A 73 12.73 6.37 -5.07
CA LEU A 73 11.75 6.75 -4.05
C LEU A 73 10.72 7.75 -4.58
N ARG A 74 11.16 8.71 -5.39
CA ARG A 74 10.29 9.73 -5.98
C ARG A 74 9.38 9.18 -7.09
N GLU A 75 9.88 8.23 -7.88
CA GLU A 75 9.17 7.67 -9.03
C GLU A 75 8.13 6.63 -8.63
N ASP A 76 8.26 6.04 -7.43
CA ASP A 76 7.31 5.07 -6.88
C ASP A 76 6.42 5.71 -5.80
N PRO A 77 5.16 6.06 -6.13
CA PRO A 77 4.22 6.67 -5.18
C PRO A 77 3.80 5.74 -4.04
N ALA A 78 4.14 4.44 -4.11
CA ALA A 78 3.95 3.54 -2.96
C ALA A 78 4.86 3.90 -1.78
N TYR A 79 5.98 4.60 -2.01
CA TYR A 79 6.94 4.97 -0.97
C TYR A 79 6.93 6.48 -0.67
N ILE A 80 7.07 7.32 -1.70
CA ILE A 80 7.02 8.78 -1.56
C ILE A 80 6.12 9.36 -2.63
N THR A 81 5.14 10.16 -2.21
CA THR A 81 4.32 10.99 -3.08
C THR A 81 4.86 12.44 -3.03
N PRO A 82 5.53 12.93 -4.07
CA PRO A 82 6.10 14.28 -4.10
C PRO A 82 5.08 15.37 -3.76
N ASN A 83 5.49 16.32 -2.91
CA ASN A 83 4.68 17.43 -2.39
C ASN A 83 3.54 17.02 -1.44
N GLN A 84 3.38 15.73 -1.13
CA GLN A 84 2.31 15.21 -0.27
C GLN A 84 2.89 14.28 0.81
N PRO A 85 3.45 14.82 1.90
CA PRO A 85 4.01 14.01 2.99
C PRO A 85 2.98 13.05 3.58
N ASP A 86 1.75 13.50 3.78
CA ASP A 86 0.69 12.69 4.40
C ASP A 86 0.22 11.52 3.50
N GLN A 87 0.66 11.47 2.24
CA GLN A 87 0.44 10.36 1.30
C GLN A 87 1.74 9.59 0.98
N SER A 88 2.80 9.84 1.73
CA SER A 88 4.09 9.17 1.56
C SER A 88 4.29 8.13 2.65
N TYR A 89 4.31 6.85 2.28
CA TYR A 89 4.47 5.75 3.23
C TYR A 89 5.73 5.89 4.11
N ILE A 90 6.86 6.32 3.51
CA ILE A 90 8.10 6.57 4.25
C ILE A 90 7.93 7.66 5.31
N TRP A 91 7.11 8.69 5.03
CA TRP A 91 6.84 9.73 6.01
C TRP A 91 5.97 9.22 7.16
N GLU A 92 4.95 8.41 6.86
CA GLU A 92 4.07 7.79 7.87
C GLU A 92 4.88 6.98 8.89
N VAL A 93 5.76 6.09 8.44
CA VAL A 93 6.55 5.25 9.35
C VAL A 93 7.57 6.05 10.16
N ILE A 94 8.14 7.13 9.59
CA ILE A 94 9.07 8.03 10.29
C ILE A 94 8.34 8.85 11.35
N VAL A 95 7.21 9.48 11.01
CA VAL A 95 6.50 10.37 11.93
C VAL A 95 5.95 9.59 13.13
N ASN A 96 5.50 8.36 12.91
CA ASN A 96 4.97 7.47 13.94
C ASN A 96 6.04 6.78 14.80
N ASN A 97 7.33 6.96 14.51
CA ASN A 97 8.43 6.19 15.13
C ASN A 97 8.26 4.66 14.96
N GLU A 98 7.68 4.23 13.83
CA GLU A 98 7.60 2.80 13.50
C GLU A 98 8.94 2.26 13.01
N MET A 99 9.80 3.16 12.50
CA MET A 99 11.18 2.88 12.13
C MET A 99 12.13 3.82 12.90
N PRO A 100 13.23 3.29 13.47
CA PRO A 100 13.63 1.89 13.45
C PRO A 100 12.81 1.00 14.43
N PRO A 101 12.86 -0.34 14.29
CA PRO A 101 12.17 -1.28 15.18
C PRO A 101 12.56 -1.11 16.66
N ALA A 102 11.58 -1.13 17.57
CA ALA A 102 11.83 -0.88 19.00
C ALA A 102 12.58 -2.02 19.71
N ASP A 103 12.63 -3.19 19.10
CA ASP A 103 13.31 -4.39 19.56
C ASP A 103 14.79 -4.46 19.15
N GLU A 104 15.26 -3.53 18.33
CA GLU A 104 16.67 -3.40 17.95
C GLU A 104 17.41 -2.44 18.92
N PRO A 105 18.26 -2.96 19.82
CA PRO A 105 18.75 -2.23 21.01
C PRO A 105 19.68 -1.04 20.71
N ASP A 106 20.15 -0.88 19.47
CA ASP A 106 21.13 0.14 19.07
C ASP A 106 20.58 1.15 18.05
N THR A 107 19.28 1.11 17.75
CA THR A 107 18.66 1.99 16.74
C THR A 107 17.77 3.06 17.40
N ILE A 108 18.00 4.33 17.06
CA ILE A 108 17.29 5.47 17.66
C ILE A 108 16.39 6.13 16.61
N PRO A 109 15.10 6.36 16.89
CA PRO A 109 14.23 7.11 16.00
C PRO A 109 14.74 8.53 15.72
N LEU A 110 14.38 9.05 14.55
CA LEU A 110 14.73 10.42 14.19
C LEU A 110 14.20 11.42 15.22
N ASN A 111 15.04 12.38 15.59
CA ASN A 111 14.62 13.46 16.47
C ASN A 111 13.66 14.43 15.74
N PRO A 112 12.94 15.32 16.46
CA PRO A 112 11.96 16.22 15.86
C PRO A 112 12.52 17.10 14.72
N GLN A 113 13.77 17.55 14.85
CA GLN A 113 14.42 18.39 13.83
C GLN A 113 14.72 17.58 12.56
N GLN A 114 15.23 16.35 12.70
CA GLN A 114 15.50 15.46 11.57
C GLN A 114 14.19 15.09 10.86
N LYS A 115 13.12 14.79 11.59
CA LYS A 115 11.79 14.57 11.01
C LYS A 115 11.31 15.78 10.21
N GLN A 116 11.48 16.99 10.74
CA GLN A 116 11.10 18.21 10.03
C GLN A 116 11.86 18.39 8.71
N ILE A 117 13.16 18.09 8.69
CA ILE A 117 13.99 18.13 7.49
C ILE A 117 13.47 17.15 6.41
N VAL A 118 13.15 15.90 6.82
CA VAL A 118 12.56 14.90 5.92
C VAL A 118 11.20 15.35 5.40
N LYS A 119 10.33 15.89 6.26
CA LYS A 119 9.03 16.41 5.86
C LYS A 119 9.16 17.50 4.80
N GLN A 120 10.01 18.49 5.07
CA GLN A 120 10.25 19.61 4.17
C GLN A 120 10.79 19.16 2.83
N TRP A 121 11.65 18.13 2.80
CA TRP A 121 12.14 17.58 1.55
C TRP A 121 11.02 16.99 0.70
N ILE A 122 10.10 16.24 1.31
CA ILE A 122 8.93 15.68 0.62
C ILE A 122 7.97 16.79 0.16
N GLU A 123 7.70 17.79 1.01
CA GLU A 123 6.90 18.99 0.66
C GLU A 123 7.49 19.76 -0.53
N ASN A 124 8.83 19.78 -0.65
CA ASN A 124 9.56 20.37 -1.78
C ASN A 124 9.76 19.40 -2.96
N GLY A 125 8.97 18.32 -2.98
CA GLY A 125 8.86 17.39 -4.09
C GLY A 125 9.81 16.22 -4.02
N ALA A 126 10.56 15.99 -2.94
CA ALA A 126 11.49 14.88 -2.77
C ALA A 126 12.56 14.80 -3.89
N ILE A 127 13.32 15.88 -4.09
CA ILE A 127 14.33 15.94 -5.16
C ILE A 127 15.50 15.00 -4.92
N ALA A 128 15.93 14.32 -5.99
CA ALA A 128 17.15 13.53 -6.00
C ALA A 128 18.36 14.47 -5.91
N ILE A 129 19.44 13.98 -5.31
CA ILE A 129 20.69 14.71 -5.24
C ILE A 129 21.31 14.75 -6.64
N ASN A 130 21.47 15.95 -7.17
CA ASN A 130 22.29 16.17 -8.35
C ASN A 130 23.73 16.16 -7.86
N THR A 131 24.50 15.11 -8.17
CA THR A 131 25.94 15.15 -7.93
C THR A 131 26.55 16.18 -8.88
N PRO A 132 27.10 17.32 -8.41
CA PRO A 132 27.93 18.14 -9.26
C PRO A 132 29.19 17.32 -9.54
N LYS A 133 29.50 17.09 -10.81
CA LYS A 133 30.83 16.62 -11.22
C LYS A 133 31.82 17.71 -10.83
N THR A 134 32.38 17.64 -9.62
CA THR A 134 33.45 18.54 -9.19
C THR A 134 34.65 18.30 -10.09
N GLN A 135 34.87 19.24 -11.03
CA GLN A 135 36.11 19.37 -11.76
C GLN A 135 37.19 19.86 -10.79
N THR A 136 37.75 18.95 -10.01
CA THR A 136 39.09 19.15 -9.46
C THR A 136 40.05 18.95 -10.61
N HIS A 137 40.71 20.03 -11.04
CA HIS A 137 41.91 19.93 -11.87
C HIS A 137 43.01 19.23 -11.04
N SER A 138 42.97 17.91 -11.00
CA SER A 138 44.11 17.07 -10.69
C SER A 138 44.45 16.31 -11.95
N HIS A 139 45.66 16.56 -12.41
CA HIS A 139 46.29 15.90 -13.54
C HIS A 139 46.39 14.39 -13.24
N GLU A 140 45.38 13.63 -13.65
CA GLU A 140 45.45 12.18 -13.72
C GLU A 140 45.19 11.74 -15.16
N THR A 141 46.25 11.19 -15.72
CA THR A 141 46.32 10.39 -16.94
C THR A 141 45.05 9.55 -17.14
N PRO A 142 44.50 9.44 -18.36
CA PRO A 142 43.28 8.68 -18.58
C PRO A 142 43.57 7.19 -18.38
N ILE A 143 43.21 6.65 -17.22
CA ILE A 143 42.90 5.23 -17.10
C ILE A 143 41.39 5.13 -17.24
N GLN A 144 40.96 4.62 -18.40
CA GLN A 144 39.59 4.17 -18.61
C GLN A 144 39.28 3.04 -17.62
N SER A 145 38.83 3.41 -16.42
CA SER A 145 38.10 2.51 -15.55
C SER A 145 36.64 2.47 -16.03
N SER A 146 36.40 1.72 -17.10
CA SER A 146 35.11 1.09 -17.30
C SER A 146 34.92 0.08 -16.16
N SER A 147 34.47 0.56 -15.00
CA SER A 147 33.88 -0.32 -14.01
C SER A 147 32.66 -0.95 -14.69
N PRO A 148 32.60 -2.28 -14.80
CA PRO A 148 31.38 -2.93 -15.27
C PRO A 148 30.31 -2.58 -14.24
N THR A 149 29.24 -1.94 -14.68
CA THR A 149 27.98 -1.95 -13.95
C THR A 149 27.58 -3.41 -13.82
N ILE A 150 28.00 -4.05 -12.73
CA ILE A 150 27.50 -5.36 -12.35
C ILE A 150 26.05 -5.08 -11.97
N ALA A 151 25.15 -5.28 -12.93
CA ALA A 151 23.73 -5.33 -12.66
C ALA A 151 23.51 -6.30 -11.49
N PRO A 152 22.65 -5.97 -10.51
CA PRO A 152 22.30 -6.92 -9.47
C PRO A 152 21.91 -8.24 -10.16
N PRO A 153 22.34 -9.40 -9.64
CA PRO A 153 22.07 -10.68 -10.27
C PRO A 153 20.57 -10.75 -10.57
N PRO A 154 20.16 -11.14 -11.79
CA PRO A 154 18.75 -11.20 -12.14
C PRO A 154 18.05 -12.05 -11.09
N GLN A 155 17.16 -11.43 -10.31
CA GLN A 155 16.36 -12.17 -9.35
C GLN A 155 15.69 -13.30 -10.14
N PRO A 156 15.76 -14.55 -9.67
CA PRO A 156 15.22 -15.67 -10.41
C PRO A 156 13.77 -15.35 -10.77
N PHE A 157 13.38 -15.57 -12.03
CA PHE A 157 12.05 -15.25 -12.57
C PHE A 157 10.90 -15.64 -11.62
N ILE A 158 11.09 -16.74 -10.89
CA ILE A 158 10.20 -17.25 -9.86
C ILE A 158 9.91 -16.22 -8.76
N LYS A 159 10.90 -15.49 -8.23
CA LYS A 159 10.70 -14.45 -7.20
C LYS A 159 9.85 -13.29 -7.73
N ILE A 160 10.11 -12.84 -8.95
CA ILE A 160 9.34 -11.76 -9.60
C ILE A 160 7.90 -12.23 -9.83
N PHE A 161 7.73 -13.45 -10.30
CA PHE A 161 6.43 -14.05 -10.54
C PHE A 161 5.62 -14.22 -9.25
N ILE A 162 6.23 -14.69 -8.16
CA ILE A 162 5.55 -14.83 -6.86
C ILE A 162 5.16 -13.46 -6.31
N LYS A 163 6.05 -12.46 -6.36
CA LYS A 163 5.74 -11.08 -5.94
C LYS A 163 4.56 -10.50 -6.72
N PHE A 164 4.54 -10.69 -8.04
CA PHE A 164 3.42 -10.29 -8.88
C PHE A 164 2.11 -10.98 -8.47
N LEU A 165 2.15 -12.27 -8.14
CA LEU A 165 0.97 -13.01 -7.70
C LEU A 165 0.46 -12.54 -6.33
N GLY A 166 1.37 -12.26 -5.38
CA GLY A 166 1.04 -11.75 -4.04
C GLY A 166 0.24 -10.45 -4.07
N GLN A 167 0.55 -9.55 -5.02
CA GLN A 167 -0.19 -8.28 -5.21
C GLN A 167 -1.68 -8.45 -5.52
N PHE A 168 -2.11 -9.64 -5.99
CA PHE A 168 -3.53 -9.94 -6.19
C PHE A 168 -4.26 -10.34 -4.91
N HIS A 169 -3.58 -10.49 -3.76
CA HIS A 169 -4.22 -10.82 -2.50
C HIS A 169 -5.28 -9.77 -2.11
N PRO A 170 -4.98 -8.46 -1.93
CA PRO A 170 -5.99 -7.47 -1.55
C PRO A 170 -7.24 -7.43 -2.46
N PRO A 171 -7.13 -7.38 -3.80
CA PRO A 171 -8.32 -7.40 -4.66
C PRO A 171 -9.07 -8.74 -4.57
N SER A 172 -8.38 -9.88 -4.47
CA SER A 172 -9.02 -11.20 -4.39
C SER A 172 -9.82 -11.41 -3.10
N THR A 173 -9.51 -10.71 -2.01
CA THR A 173 -10.20 -10.85 -0.71
C THR A 173 -11.68 -10.43 -0.75
N HIS A 174 -12.08 -9.58 -1.70
CA HIS A 174 -13.46 -9.10 -1.82
C HIS A 174 -14.44 -10.21 -2.21
N PHE A 175 -13.97 -11.20 -2.98
CA PHE A 175 -14.81 -12.32 -3.45
C PHE A 175 -15.33 -13.19 -2.30
N PRO A 176 -14.47 -13.78 -1.43
CA PRO A 176 -14.96 -14.59 -0.32
C PRO A 176 -15.81 -13.78 0.66
N ILE A 177 -15.45 -12.52 0.93
CA ILE A 177 -16.24 -11.63 1.79
C ILE A 177 -17.66 -11.48 1.21
N ALA A 178 -17.79 -11.04 -0.04
CA ALA A 178 -19.08 -10.81 -0.67
C ALA A 178 -19.90 -12.11 -0.78
N LEU A 179 -19.29 -13.20 -1.26
CA LEU A 179 -20.00 -14.46 -1.53
C LEU A 179 -20.48 -15.16 -0.26
N LEU A 180 -19.69 -15.18 0.81
CA LEU A 180 -20.11 -15.76 2.09
C LEU A 180 -21.19 -14.91 2.77
N LEU A 181 -21.11 -13.58 2.69
CA LEU A 181 -22.16 -12.68 3.18
C LEU A 181 -23.47 -12.83 2.37
N ILE A 182 -23.38 -12.95 1.04
CA ILE A 182 -24.55 -13.23 0.19
C ILE A 182 -25.14 -14.60 0.53
N ALA A 183 -24.32 -15.62 0.79
CA ALA A 183 -24.81 -16.94 1.20
C ALA A 183 -25.62 -16.84 2.52
N ALA A 184 -25.10 -16.12 3.52
CA ALA A 184 -25.78 -15.89 4.78
C ALA A 184 -27.07 -15.07 4.61
N PHE A 185 -27.03 -14.02 3.78
CA PHE A 185 -28.19 -13.20 3.47
C PHE A 185 -29.28 -14.00 2.72
N ALA A 186 -28.90 -14.82 1.74
CA ALA A 186 -29.83 -15.69 1.03
C ALA A 186 -30.44 -16.76 1.95
N GLU A 187 -29.68 -17.32 2.89
CA GLU A 187 -30.23 -18.25 3.89
C GLU A 187 -31.17 -17.53 4.87
N PHE A 188 -30.87 -16.28 5.24
CA PHE A 188 -31.78 -15.45 6.03
C PHE A 188 -33.10 -15.18 5.29
N LEU A 189 -33.04 -14.80 4.00
CA LEU A 189 -34.22 -14.66 3.16
C LEU A 189 -34.97 -15.98 3.00
N LEU A 190 -34.28 -17.12 2.97
CA LEU A 190 -34.92 -18.44 2.91
C LEU A 190 -35.73 -18.71 4.19
N ILE A 191 -35.27 -18.27 5.36
CA ILE A 191 -35.99 -18.42 6.62
C ILE A 191 -37.31 -17.65 6.59
N ILE A 192 -37.28 -16.42 6.06
CA ILE A 192 -38.45 -15.53 5.99
C ILE A 192 -39.41 -15.95 4.88
N THR A 193 -38.91 -16.03 3.66
CA THR A 193 -39.72 -16.22 2.45
C THR A 193 -40.07 -17.68 2.17
N LYS A 194 -39.31 -18.63 2.72
CA LYS A 194 -39.42 -20.09 2.49
C LYS A 194 -39.31 -20.51 1.00
N GLN A 195 -38.82 -19.62 0.14
CA GLN A 195 -38.67 -19.89 -1.30
C GLN A 195 -37.55 -20.89 -1.57
N GLN A 196 -37.87 -21.99 -2.25
CA GLN A 196 -36.90 -23.07 -2.49
C GLN A 196 -35.76 -22.67 -3.44
N SER A 197 -35.98 -21.69 -4.31
CA SER A 197 -34.96 -21.12 -5.21
C SER A 197 -33.74 -20.58 -4.47
N LEU A 198 -33.93 -20.02 -3.27
CA LEU A 198 -32.85 -19.49 -2.44
C LEU A 198 -31.88 -20.59 -1.97
N LYS A 199 -32.32 -21.85 -1.87
CA LYS A 199 -31.42 -22.96 -1.51
C LYS A 199 -30.31 -23.16 -2.55
N SER A 200 -30.64 -23.02 -3.83
CA SER A 200 -29.66 -23.14 -4.93
C SER A 200 -28.66 -21.99 -4.89
N ILE A 201 -29.14 -20.77 -4.60
CA ILE A 201 -28.29 -19.59 -4.44
C ILE A 201 -27.30 -19.80 -3.29
N VAL A 202 -27.80 -20.17 -2.10
CA VAL A 202 -26.95 -20.44 -0.91
C VAL A 202 -25.86 -21.47 -1.22
N ARG A 203 -26.22 -22.58 -1.88
CA ARG A 203 -25.24 -23.63 -2.23
C ARG A 203 -24.20 -23.12 -3.22
N PHE A 204 -24.63 -22.45 -4.29
CA PHE A 204 -23.73 -21.90 -5.31
C PHE A 204 -22.76 -20.87 -4.73
N THR A 205 -23.27 -19.89 -3.99
CA THR A 205 -22.44 -18.83 -3.40
C THR A 205 -21.51 -19.37 -2.32
N LEU A 206 -21.91 -20.40 -1.56
CA LEU A 206 -21.03 -21.04 -0.58
C LEU A 206 -19.87 -21.80 -1.26
N TRP A 207 -20.12 -22.53 -2.36
CA TRP A 207 -19.07 -23.15 -3.16
C TRP A 207 -18.09 -22.10 -3.69
N CYS A 208 -18.59 -21.07 -4.39
CA CYS A 208 -17.74 -20.01 -4.92
C CYS A 208 -17.00 -19.26 -3.81
N GLY A 209 -17.65 -19.01 -2.67
CA GLY A 209 -17.07 -18.36 -1.50
C GLY A 209 -15.94 -19.16 -0.87
N ALA A 210 -16.11 -20.47 -0.69
CA ALA A 210 -15.07 -21.34 -0.12
C ALA A 210 -13.83 -21.44 -1.01
N PHE A 211 -14.01 -21.61 -2.33
CA PHE A 211 -12.88 -21.71 -3.26
C PHE A 211 -12.19 -20.35 -3.49
N SER A 212 -12.94 -19.25 -3.51
CA SER A 212 -12.33 -17.92 -3.56
C SER A 212 -11.60 -17.58 -2.25
N ALA A 213 -12.07 -18.05 -1.08
CA ALA A 213 -11.35 -17.91 0.19
C ALA A 213 -10.02 -18.68 0.15
N LEU A 214 -10.03 -19.90 -0.40
CA LEU A 214 -8.81 -20.68 -0.60
C LEU A 214 -7.81 -19.94 -1.48
N LEU A 215 -8.28 -19.39 -2.61
CA LEU A 215 -7.45 -18.60 -3.51
C LEU A 215 -6.86 -17.38 -2.81
N ALA A 216 -7.68 -16.61 -2.10
CA ALA A 216 -7.22 -15.42 -1.37
C ALA A 216 -6.20 -15.76 -0.27
N MET A 217 -6.42 -16.86 0.47
CA MET A 217 -5.48 -17.38 1.47
C MET A 217 -4.15 -17.79 0.84
N SER A 218 -4.20 -18.51 -0.29
CA SER A 218 -2.98 -18.91 -1.01
C SER A 218 -2.19 -17.69 -1.49
N LEU A 219 -2.85 -16.69 -2.08
CA LEU A 219 -2.20 -15.45 -2.52
C LEU A 219 -1.62 -14.66 -1.34
N GLY A 220 -2.32 -14.62 -0.20
CA GLY A 220 -1.85 -13.92 1.00
C GLY A 220 -0.63 -14.59 1.65
N LEU A 221 -0.56 -15.93 1.63
CA LEU A 221 0.63 -16.65 2.10
C LEU A 221 1.84 -16.42 1.19
N LEU A 222 1.63 -16.25 -0.12
CA LEU A 222 2.70 -15.87 -1.05
C LEU A 222 3.19 -14.43 -0.80
N ASP A 223 2.27 -13.51 -0.53
CA ASP A 223 2.58 -12.12 -0.21
C ASP A 223 3.36 -12.00 1.11
N ALA A 224 2.96 -12.78 2.13
CA ALA A 224 3.62 -12.82 3.44
C ALA A 224 5.08 -13.29 3.40
N ILE A 225 5.53 -13.96 2.33
CA ILE A 225 6.94 -14.34 2.15
C ILE A 225 7.83 -13.12 1.86
N TYR A 226 7.25 -12.04 1.31
CA TYR A 226 8.01 -10.90 0.79
C TYR A 226 7.66 -9.56 1.45
N MET A 227 6.60 -9.49 2.26
CA MET A 227 6.30 -8.29 3.03
C MET A 227 7.13 -8.24 4.32
N ALA A 228 7.93 -7.18 4.53
CA ALA A 228 8.10 -6.71 5.92
C ALA A 228 6.94 -5.83 6.28
N ILE A 229 6.36 -6.14 7.42
CA ILE A 229 5.41 -5.30 8.11
C ILE A 229 6.09 -4.87 9.41
N SER A 230 6.01 -3.59 9.75
CA SER A 230 6.59 -3.02 10.97
C SER A 230 6.11 -3.81 12.22
N PRO A 231 6.94 -3.97 13.27
CA PRO A 231 6.58 -4.71 14.49
C PRO A 231 5.29 -4.21 15.16
N ALA A 232 4.97 -2.92 15.02
CA ALA A 232 3.74 -2.32 15.56
C ALA A 232 2.45 -2.87 14.92
N LYS A 233 2.52 -3.36 13.67
CA LYS A 233 1.41 -3.97 12.92
C LYS A 233 1.49 -5.51 12.96
N ASP A 234 2.49 -6.08 13.62
CA ASP A 234 2.72 -7.54 13.68
C ASP A 234 1.54 -8.28 14.32
N TRP A 235 1.01 -7.79 15.45
CA TRP A 235 -0.16 -8.41 16.08
C TRP A 235 -1.42 -8.34 15.22
N ILE A 236 -1.59 -7.27 14.42
CA ILE A 236 -2.70 -7.09 13.48
C ILE A 236 -2.54 -8.08 12.33
N LEU A 237 -1.32 -8.21 11.80
CA LEU A 237 -0.99 -9.14 10.73
C LEU A 237 -1.19 -10.58 11.16
N ASP A 238 -0.70 -10.96 12.33
CA ASP A 238 -0.89 -12.28 12.92
C ASP A 238 -2.37 -12.59 13.13
N THR A 239 -3.11 -11.62 13.65
CA THR A 239 -4.57 -11.75 13.84
C THR A 239 -5.27 -11.94 12.49
N HIS A 240 -4.97 -11.10 11.50
CA HIS A 240 -5.54 -11.21 10.15
C HIS A 240 -5.19 -12.56 9.49
N ARG A 241 -3.93 -13.01 9.61
CA ARG A 241 -3.45 -14.28 9.07
C ARG A 241 -4.19 -15.47 9.66
N ILE A 242 -4.28 -15.54 10.99
CA ILE A 242 -4.99 -16.62 11.69
C ILE A 242 -6.48 -16.59 11.34
N LEU A 243 -7.10 -15.41 11.33
CA LEU A 243 -8.51 -15.24 10.95
C LEU A 243 -8.78 -15.64 9.50
N GLY A 244 -7.88 -15.32 8.56
CA GLY A 244 -7.98 -15.70 7.15
C GLY A 244 -7.94 -17.22 6.95
N ILE A 245 -6.99 -17.89 7.62
CA ILE A 245 -6.89 -19.35 7.61
C ILE A 245 -8.14 -19.97 8.25
N ALA A 246 -8.55 -19.47 9.42
CA ALA A 246 -9.74 -19.94 10.12
C ALA A 246 -11.01 -19.77 9.27
N THR A 247 -11.16 -18.63 8.59
CA THR A 247 -12.30 -18.36 7.68
C THR A 247 -12.35 -19.38 6.54
N THR A 248 -11.20 -19.67 5.93
CA THR A 248 -11.11 -20.64 4.83
C THR A 248 -11.50 -22.04 5.31
N VAL A 249 -10.90 -22.50 6.42
CA VAL A 249 -11.24 -23.81 7.01
C VAL A 249 -12.72 -23.87 7.39
N TRP A 250 -13.26 -22.81 8.00
CA TRP A 250 -14.66 -22.74 8.41
C TRP A 250 -15.62 -22.77 7.22
N ALA A 251 -15.28 -22.12 6.11
CA ALA A 251 -16.06 -22.15 4.88
C ALA A 251 -16.14 -23.57 4.31
N PHE A 252 -15.01 -24.32 4.29
CA PHE A 252 -15.01 -25.72 3.86
C PHE A 252 -15.74 -26.65 4.83
N ILE A 253 -15.66 -26.43 6.14
CA ILE A 253 -16.45 -27.19 7.13
C ILE A 253 -17.95 -26.96 6.89
N THR A 254 -18.35 -25.70 6.68
CA THR A 254 -19.75 -25.32 6.42
C THR A 254 -20.23 -25.93 5.10
N LEU A 255 -19.40 -25.91 4.06
CA LEU A 255 -19.66 -26.52 2.77
C LEU A 255 -19.80 -28.04 2.87
N ALA A 256 -18.85 -28.73 3.51
CA ALA A 256 -18.89 -30.16 3.73
C ALA A 256 -20.13 -30.57 4.54
N PHE A 257 -20.47 -29.80 5.58
CA PHE A 257 -21.67 -30.03 6.36
C PHE A 257 -22.95 -29.88 5.53
N LEU A 258 -23.02 -28.88 4.64
CA LEU A 258 -24.13 -28.74 3.69
C LEU A 258 -24.25 -29.96 2.79
N GLU A 259 -23.16 -30.34 2.12
CA GLU A 259 -23.13 -31.44 1.13
C GLU A 259 -23.47 -32.79 1.76
N LEU A 260 -22.86 -33.12 2.90
CA LEU A 260 -23.10 -34.38 3.63
C LEU A 260 -24.53 -34.49 4.20
N ARG A 261 -25.23 -33.37 4.35
CA ARG A 261 -26.58 -33.32 4.94
C ARG A 261 -27.68 -33.00 3.93
N THR A 262 -27.35 -32.74 2.66
CA THR A 262 -28.36 -32.52 1.60
C THR A 262 -29.35 -33.67 1.47
N ASN A 263 -28.92 -34.92 1.72
CA ASN A 263 -29.74 -36.12 1.59
C ASN A 263 -30.54 -36.49 2.87
N LYS A 264 -30.39 -35.73 3.96
CA LYS A 264 -31.08 -35.98 5.24
C LYS A 264 -31.96 -34.79 5.60
N SER A 265 -33.27 -34.91 5.38
CA SER A 265 -34.29 -33.88 5.59
C SER A 265 -34.67 -33.63 7.08
N SER A 266 -33.72 -33.74 8.01
CA SER A 266 -34.00 -33.46 9.43
C SER A 266 -33.88 -31.98 9.76
N CYS A 267 -34.90 -31.40 10.43
CA CYS A 267 -34.90 -30.01 10.89
C CYS A 267 -33.66 -29.64 11.72
N LYS A 268 -33.14 -30.57 12.54
CA LYS A 268 -31.93 -30.36 13.35
C LYS A 268 -30.67 -30.17 12.48
N CYS A 269 -30.57 -30.90 11.36
CA CYS A 269 -29.44 -30.76 10.43
C CYS A 269 -29.44 -29.37 9.77
N ARG A 270 -30.61 -28.84 9.39
CA ARG A 270 -30.69 -27.50 8.79
C ARG A 270 -30.37 -26.39 9.81
N SER A 271 -30.78 -26.56 11.06
CA SER A 271 -30.45 -25.60 12.12
C SER A 271 -28.94 -25.53 12.38
N GLY A 272 -28.25 -26.68 12.39
CA GLY A 272 -26.79 -26.72 12.53
C GLY A 272 -26.06 -26.03 11.38
N PHE A 273 -26.51 -26.25 10.14
CA PHE A 273 -25.96 -25.56 8.95
C PHE A 273 -26.09 -24.03 9.06
N ARG A 274 -27.28 -23.55 9.47
CA ARG A 274 -27.52 -22.10 9.63
C ARG A 274 -26.58 -21.49 10.66
N LEU A 275 -26.39 -22.15 11.79
CA LEU A 275 -25.47 -21.70 12.82
C LEU A 275 -24.04 -21.58 12.27
N LEU A 276 -23.55 -22.61 11.59
CA LEU A 276 -22.22 -22.60 10.95
C LEU A 276 -22.08 -21.45 9.95
N LEU A 277 -23.08 -21.25 9.10
CA LEU A 277 -23.08 -20.20 8.07
C LEU A 277 -23.07 -18.79 8.67
N PHE A 278 -23.90 -18.51 9.68
CA PHE A 278 -23.93 -17.20 10.33
C PHE A 278 -22.67 -16.92 11.14
N ILE A 279 -22.10 -17.93 11.80
CA ILE A 279 -20.77 -17.79 12.44
C ILE A 279 -19.72 -17.48 11.37
N GLY A 280 -19.75 -18.17 10.24
CA GLY A 280 -18.83 -17.92 9.12
C GLY A 280 -18.95 -16.51 8.55
N ALA A 281 -20.18 -15.98 8.47
CA ALA A 281 -20.43 -14.59 8.05
C ALA A 281 -19.81 -13.56 9.00
N ILE A 282 -19.94 -13.77 10.32
CA ILE A 282 -19.29 -12.90 11.32
C ILE A 282 -17.77 -13.02 11.19
N LEU A 283 -17.27 -14.26 11.09
CA LEU A 283 -15.83 -14.52 10.98
C LEU A 283 -15.21 -13.81 9.78
N VAL A 284 -15.81 -13.91 8.58
CA VAL A 284 -15.30 -13.24 7.38
C VAL A 284 -15.38 -11.72 7.48
N SER A 285 -16.40 -11.17 8.14
CA SER A 285 -16.47 -9.73 8.41
C SER A 285 -15.35 -9.24 9.32
N VAL A 286 -15.05 -10.00 10.39
CA VAL A 286 -13.94 -9.68 11.30
C VAL A 286 -12.60 -9.80 10.58
N THR A 287 -12.39 -10.85 9.78
CA THR A 287 -11.21 -11.00 8.92
C THR A 287 -11.03 -9.80 7.98
N GLY A 288 -12.11 -9.36 7.34
CA GLY A 288 -12.11 -8.19 6.46
C GLY A 288 -11.78 -6.89 7.19
N PHE A 289 -12.30 -6.70 8.41
CA PHE A 289 -11.97 -5.55 9.26
C PHE A 289 -10.46 -5.47 9.55
N PHE A 290 -9.84 -6.58 9.98
CA PHE A 290 -8.40 -6.62 10.23
C PHE A 290 -7.58 -6.47 8.93
N GLY A 291 -8.08 -6.98 7.80
CA GLY A 291 -7.45 -6.75 6.49
C GLY A 291 -7.44 -5.26 6.11
N GLY A 292 -8.55 -4.54 6.34
CA GLY A 292 -8.60 -3.09 6.17
C GLY A 292 -7.71 -2.35 7.17
N ALA A 293 -7.61 -2.82 8.41
CA ALA A 293 -6.75 -2.24 9.44
C ALA A 293 -5.24 -2.37 9.11
N LEU A 294 -4.83 -3.38 8.34
CA LEU A 294 -3.45 -3.48 7.84
C LEU A 294 -3.11 -2.39 6.81
N VAL A 295 -4.08 -2.05 5.96
CA VAL A 295 -3.89 -1.07 4.89
C VAL A 295 -4.02 0.36 5.41
N TYR A 296 -5.05 0.64 6.21
CA TYR A 296 -5.38 2.00 6.63
C TYR A 296 -4.95 2.32 8.07
N GLY A 297 -4.66 1.31 8.89
CA GLY A 297 -4.43 1.46 10.33
C GLY A 297 -5.72 1.37 11.16
N ILE A 298 -5.61 0.95 12.42
CA ILE A 298 -6.76 0.80 13.33
C ILE A 298 -7.41 2.14 13.71
N HIS A 299 -6.63 3.22 13.71
CA HIS A 299 -7.06 4.54 14.17
C HIS A 299 -7.99 5.25 13.18
N GLN A 300 -8.06 4.80 11.93
CA GLN A 300 -9.01 5.36 10.94
C GLN A 300 -10.47 5.12 11.32
N TYR A 301 -10.74 4.10 12.13
CA TYR A 301 -12.07 3.80 12.65
C TYR A 301 -12.39 4.56 13.94
N MET A 302 -11.40 5.25 14.53
CA MET A 302 -11.64 6.10 15.68
C MET A 302 -12.33 7.38 15.20
N TRP A 303 -13.56 7.56 15.67
CA TRP A 303 -14.27 8.81 15.47
C TRP A 303 -13.44 9.98 16.05
N PRO A 304 -13.26 11.10 15.35
CA PRO A 304 -12.40 12.18 15.81
C PRO A 304 -12.98 12.83 17.07
N PHE A 305 -12.44 12.51 18.24
CA PHE A 305 -12.54 13.30 19.47
C PHE A 305 -11.29 13.07 20.32
#